data_AF-J1ZN71-F1
#
_entry.id   AF-J1ZN71-F1
#
_cell.length_a   1.000
_cell.length_b   1.000
_cell.length_c   1.000
_cell.angle_alpha   90.00
_cell.angle_beta   90.00
_cell.angle_gamma   90.00
#
_symmetry.space_group_name_H-M   'P 1'
#
loop_
_entity.id
_entity.type
_entity.pdbx_description
1 polymer ?
#
loop_
_entity_poly.entity_id
_entity_poly.type
_entity_poly.pdbx_seq_one_letter_code
_entity_poly.pdbx_strand_id
1 'polypeptide(L)'
;MLTGDTTALPAIAGILSWLSPGTRAKVWIEIAHEDDRQQLPSFADAEITWLVRDEAAAAHGEPVLDALRAADLPEGTPYAWVAGEAGTVKAVRRHLVRERGLDRRAVTFTGYWRRGATEEDLIAELTAGTATSQED
;
A
#
# COMPACT_ATOMS: atom_id res chain seq x y z
N MET A 1 -8.65 3.26 3.80
CA MET A 1 -7.24 3.15 4.20
C MET A 1 -6.35 3.19 2.96
N LEU A 2 -5.21 3.86 3.03
CA LEU A 2 -4.20 3.87 1.98
C LEU A 2 -2.86 3.39 2.58
N THR A 3 -2.06 2.63 1.84
CA THR A 3 -0.70 2.34 2.24
C THR A 3 0.23 2.12 1.04
N GLY A 4 1.48 2.52 1.20
CA GLY A 4 2.52 2.17 0.25
C GLY A 4 3.90 2.64 0.65
N ASP A 5 4.89 2.37 -0.20
CA ASP A 5 6.25 2.87 -0.02
C ASP A 5 6.46 4.19 -0.79
N THR A 6 7.70 4.71 -0.79
CA THR A 6 8.07 5.95 -1.47
C THR A 6 7.67 5.97 -2.94
N THR A 7 7.63 4.82 -3.62
CA THR A 7 7.23 4.74 -5.04
C THR A 7 5.73 4.97 -5.22
N ALA A 8 4.92 4.68 -4.20
CA ALA A 8 3.47 4.91 -4.19
C ALA A 8 3.09 6.33 -3.75
N LEU A 9 4.03 7.12 -3.23
CA LEU A 9 3.77 8.45 -2.66
C LEU A 9 3.07 9.41 -3.63
N PRO A 10 3.45 9.53 -4.92
CA PRO A 10 2.73 10.39 -5.87
C PRO A 10 1.26 9.97 -6.06
N ALA A 11 0.99 8.67 -6.12
CA ALA A 11 -0.37 8.15 -6.26
C ALA A 11 -1.20 8.39 -4.99
N ILE A 12 -0.61 8.20 -3.81
CA ILE A 12 -1.25 8.52 -2.52
C ILE A 12 -1.58 10.02 -2.43
N ALA A 13 -0.64 10.89 -2.80
CA ALA A 13 -0.86 12.33 -2.84
C ALA A 13 -2.04 12.70 -3.77
N GLY A 14 -2.09 12.08 -4.95
CA GLY A 14 -3.19 12.23 -5.89
C GLY A 14 -4.53 11.75 -5.32
N ILE A 15 -4.57 10.59 -4.66
CA ILE A 15 -5.81 10.12 -4.01
C ILE A 15 -6.26 11.13 -2.95
N LEU A 16 -5.36 11.55 -2.06
CA LEU A 16 -5.66 12.47 -0.96
C LEU A 16 -6.15 13.84 -1.42
N SER A 17 -5.67 14.33 -2.58
CA SER A 17 -6.10 15.61 -3.14
C SER A 17 -7.53 15.57 -3.71
N TRP A 18 -8.02 14.37 -4.05
CA TRP A 18 -9.36 14.15 -4.61
C TRP A 18 -10.42 13.83 -3.55
N LEU A 19 -10.01 13.49 -2.32
CA LEU A 19 -10.96 13.17 -1.26
C LEU A 19 -11.73 14.42 -0.81
N SER A 20 -13.05 14.28 -0.70
CA SER A 20 -13.93 15.33 -0.20
C SER A 20 -13.65 15.68 1.27
N PRO A 21 -13.92 16.92 1.70
CA PRO A 21 -13.87 17.30 3.11
C PRO A 21 -14.67 16.36 4.02
N GLY A 22 -14.13 16.06 5.21
CA GLY A 22 -14.73 15.14 6.19
C GLY A 22 -14.60 13.65 5.86
N THR A 23 -14.01 13.29 4.72
CA THR A 23 -13.65 11.90 4.43
C THR A 23 -12.58 11.45 5.42
N ARG A 24 -12.83 10.40 6.19
CA ARG A 24 -11.81 9.84 7.09
C ARG A 24 -10.85 8.94 6.32
N ALA A 25 -9.56 9.23 6.39
CA ALA A 25 -8.53 8.41 5.75
C ALA A 25 -7.41 8.10 6.74
N LYS A 26 -7.10 6.82 6.92
CA LYS A 26 -5.85 6.40 7.58
C LYS A 26 -4.84 5.99 6.52
N VAL A 27 -3.62 6.54 6.63
CA VAL A 27 -2.57 6.43 5.61
C VAL A 27 -1.27 6.00 6.28
N TRP A 28 -0.63 4.96 5.75
CA TRP A 28 0.71 4.51 6.17
C TRP A 28 1.68 4.56 5.00
N ILE A 29 2.77 5.33 5.13
CA ILE A 29 3.74 5.52 4.06
C ILE A 29 5.14 5.12 4.54
N GLU A 30 5.73 4.12 3.91
CA GLU A 30 7.11 3.71 4.17
C GLU A 30 8.10 4.57 3.38
N ILE A 31 9.08 5.15 4.09
CA ILE A 31 10.12 6.01 3.52
C ILE A 31 11.50 5.55 3.99
N ALA A 32 12.53 5.92 3.23
CA ALA A 32 13.90 5.52 3.55
C ALA A 32 14.43 6.29 4.75
N HIS A 33 14.25 7.61 4.77
CA HIS A 33 14.79 8.49 5.80
C HIS A 33 13.72 9.43 6.33
N GLU A 34 13.93 9.95 7.54
CA GLU A 34 13.03 10.93 8.17
C GLU A 34 12.86 12.19 7.30
N ASP A 35 13.90 12.60 6.59
CA ASP A 35 13.91 13.79 5.73
C ASP A 35 13.12 13.60 4.41
N ASP A 36 12.72 12.36 4.08
CA ASP A 36 11.89 12.07 2.91
C ASP A 36 10.40 12.37 3.16
N ARG A 37 10.02 12.77 4.38
CA ARG A 37 8.64 13.17 4.72
C ARG A 37 8.23 14.39 3.92
N GLN A 38 7.00 14.37 3.41
CA GLN A 38 6.45 15.45 2.59
C GLN A 38 5.13 15.94 3.16
N GLN A 39 4.82 17.21 2.96
CA GLN A 39 3.47 17.70 3.18
C GLN A 39 2.58 17.21 2.04
N LEU A 40 1.59 16.38 2.37
CA LEU A 40 0.66 15.84 1.38
C LEU A 40 -0.60 16.71 1.28
N PRO A 41 -1.07 17.04 0.06
CA PRO A 41 -2.28 17.82 -0.12
C PRO A 41 -3.51 16.99 0.28
N SER A 42 -4.34 17.51 1.17
CA SER A 42 -5.64 16.89 1.45
C SER A 42 -6.64 17.87 2.02
N PHE A 43 -7.90 17.71 1.62
CA PHE A 43 -9.05 18.34 2.28
C PHE A 43 -9.77 17.39 3.24
N ALA A 44 -9.36 16.12 3.27
CA ALA A 44 -9.95 15.06 4.06
C ALA A 44 -9.46 15.10 5.52
N ASP A 45 -10.16 14.37 6.40
CA ASP A 45 -9.71 14.09 7.76
C ASP A 45 -8.69 12.94 7.70
N ALA A 46 -7.52 13.23 7.13
CA ALA A 46 -6.47 12.27 6.87
C ALA A 46 -5.47 12.18 8.03
N GLU A 47 -5.34 10.98 8.61
CA GLU A 47 -4.31 10.61 9.57
C GLU A 47 -3.17 9.92 8.83
N ILE A 48 -2.02 10.60 8.72
CA ILE A 48 -0.85 10.14 7.94
C ILE A 48 0.24 9.72 8.91
N THR A 49 0.58 8.43 8.88
CA THR A 49 1.68 7.82 9.64
C THR A 49 2.85 7.54 8.70
N TRP A 50 3.99 8.16 8.99
CA TRP A 50 5.24 7.91 8.28
C TRP A 50 6.01 6.78 8.98
N LEU A 51 6.40 5.77 8.21
CA LEU A 51 7.16 4.61 8.66
C LEU A 51 8.56 4.72 8.07
N VAL A 52 9.52 5.20 8.87
CA VAL A 52 10.91 5.26 8.43
C VAL A 52 11.49 3.86 8.50
N ARG A 53 12.13 3.41 7.42
CA ARG A 53 12.85 2.15 7.41
C ARG A 53 13.97 2.18 8.43
N ASP A 54 14.04 1.15 9.25
CA ASP A 54 15.23 0.90 10.05
C ASP A 54 16.28 0.27 9.12
N GLU A 55 17.39 0.98 8.89
CA GLU A 55 18.51 0.47 8.07
C GLU A 55 19.11 -0.83 8.64
N ALA A 56 18.93 -1.08 9.95
CA ALA A 56 19.35 -2.31 10.60
C ALA A 56 18.33 -3.46 10.48
N ALA A 57 17.08 -3.17 10.06
CA ALA A 57 16.05 -4.19 9.89
C ALA A 57 16.19 -4.89 8.52
N ALA A 58 16.20 -6.21 8.54
CA ALA A 58 16.60 -7.05 7.41
C ALA A 58 15.62 -7.06 6.22
N ALA A 59 14.37 -6.59 6.38
CA ALA A 59 13.32 -6.74 5.37
C ALA A 59 12.51 -5.45 5.13
N HIS A 60 12.31 -5.08 3.86
CA HIS A 60 11.35 -4.03 3.50
C HIS A 60 9.92 -4.50 3.81
N GLY A 61 9.03 -3.56 4.18
CA GLY A 61 7.60 -3.83 4.34
C GLY A 61 7.17 -4.48 5.66
N GLU A 62 8.08 -4.97 6.50
CA GLU A 62 7.75 -5.43 7.86
C GLU A 62 7.16 -4.31 8.73
N PRO A 63 7.73 -3.09 8.74
CA PRO A 63 7.17 -1.98 9.53
C PRO A 63 5.72 -1.64 9.13
N VAL A 64 5.39 -1.76 7.84
CA VAL A 64 4.02 -1.53 7.33
C VAL A 64 3.07 -2.56 7.89
N LEU A 65 3.42 -3.84 7.82
CA LEU A 65 2.54 -4.91 8.26
C LEU A 65 2.30 -4.84 9.77
N ASP A 66 3.33 -4.53 10.56
CA ASP A 66 3.21 -4.40 12.01
C ASP A 66 2.40 -3.17 12.41
N ALA A 67 2.60 -2.03 11.73
CA ALA A 67 1.76 -0.85 11.91
C ALA A 67 0.29 -1.16 11.62
N LEU A 68 -0.02 -1.91 10.55
CA LEU A 68 -1.39 -2.29 10.20
C LEU A 68 -2.01 -3.32 11.17
N ARG A 69 -1.20 -4.18 11.78
CA ARG A 69 -1.65 -5.11 12.83
C ARG A 69 -1.99 -4.38 14.13
N ALA A 70 -1.22 -3.33 14.45
CA ALA A 70 -1.47 -2.49 15.63
C ALA A 70 -2.57 -1.46 15.40
N ALA A 71 -2.85 -1.10 14.15
CA ALA A 71 -3.83 -0.10 13.79
C ALA A 71 -5.26 -0.52 14.18
N ASP A 72 -5.96 0.40 14.82
CA ASP A 72 -7.42 0.32 14.95
C ASP A 72 -8.06 0.75 13.62
N LEU A 73 -8.61 -0.22 12.88
CA LEU A 73 -9.34 0.01 11.65
C LEU A 73 -10.83 -0.04 11.98
N PRO A 74 -11.59 1.05 11.72
CA PRO A 74 -13.03 1.06 12.00
C PRO A 74 -13.73 -0.13 11.34
N GLU A 75 -14.68 -0.73 12.06
CA GLU A 75 -15.58 -1.73 11.49
C GLU A 75 -16.24 -1.17 10.23
N GLY A 76 -16.29 -1.98 9.17
CA GLY A 76 -16.81 -1.53 7.89
C GLY A 76 -15.87 -0.59 7.14
N THR A 77 -14.55 -0.61 7.39
CA THR A 77 -13.56 0.08 6.55
C THR A 77 -13.88 -0.19 5.07
N PRO A 78 -14.40 0.81 4.33
CA PRO A 78 -15.12 0.53 3.10
C PRO A 78 -14.19 0.24 1.93
N TYR A 79 -12.92 0.65 2.06
CA TYR A 79 -11.95 0.60 0.99
C TYR A 79 -10.51 0.62 1.49
N ALA A 80 -9.66 -0.21 0.88
CA ALA A 80 -8.22 -0.23 1.06
C ALA A 80 -7.52 -0.10 -0.29
N TRP A 81 -6.53 0.79 -0.37
CA TRP A 81 -5.62 0.90 -1.50
C TRP A 81 -4.18 0.63 -1.04
N VAL A 82 -3.48 -0.25 -1.76
CA VAL A 82 -2.16 -0.77 -1.37
C VAL A 82 -1.23 -0.77 -2.58
N ALA A 83 -0.09 -0.06 -2.54
CA ALA A 83 0.89 -0.13 -3.63
C ALA A 83 2.34 -0.04 -3.15
N GLY A 84 3.26 -0.60 -3.90
CA GLY A 84 4.70 -0.59 -3.57
C GLY A 84 5.35 -1.93 -3.91
N GLU A 85 6.26 -2.39 -3.05
CA GLU A 85 6.94 -3.67 -3.22
C GLU A 85 5.94 -4.86 -3.24
N ALA A 86 6.05 -5.71 -4.26
CA ALA A 86 5.07 -6.77 -4.55
C ALA A 86 4.88 -7.78 -3.41
N GLY A 87 5.96 -8.19 -2.73
CA GLY A 87 5.90 -9.08 -1.57
C GLY A 87 5.14 -8.46 -0.40
N THR A 88 5.42 -7.19 -0.11
CA THR A 88 4.77 -6.38 0.92
C THR A 88 3.29 -6.19 0.62
N VAL A 89 2.96 -5.77 -0.60
CA VAL A 89 1.58 -5.61 -1.07
C VAL A 89 0.79 -6.91 -0.91
N LYS A 90 1.39 -8.06 -1.28
CA LYS A 90 0.78 -9.38 -1.12
C LYS A 90 0.56 -9.75 0.35
N ALA A 91 1.50 -9.43 1.23
CA ALA A 91 1.38 -9.66 2.67
C ALA A 91 0.29 -8.80 3.30
N VAL A 92 0.25 -7.51 2.99
CA VAL A 92 -0.79 -6.57 3.45
C VAL A 92 -2.17 -7.02 3.00
N ARG A 93 -2.34 -7.34 1.70
CA ARG A 93 -3.63 -7.83 1.18
C ARG A 93 -4.09 -9.10 1.90
N ARG A 94 -3.17 -10.03 2.15
CA ARG A 94 -3.47 -11.28 2.87
C ARG A 94 -3.97 -10.97 4.28
N HIS A 95 -3.30 -10.08 5.01
CA HIS A 95 -3.73 -9.66 6.35
C HIS A 95 -5.14 -9.04 6.32
N LEU A 96 -5.38 -8.08 5.42
CA LEU A 96 -6.67 -7.41 5.31
C LEU A 96 -7.82 -8.37 5.00
N VAL A 97 -7.64 -9.29 4.05
CA VAL A 97 -8.72 -10.18 3.62
C VAL A 97 -8.89 -11.37 4.57
N ARG A 98 -7.79 -12.02 4.97
CA ARG A 98 -7.87 -13.28 5.74
C ARG A 98 -7.94 -13.08 7.24
N GLU A 99 -7.25 -12.07 7.77
CA GLU A 99 -7.15 -11.86 9.21
C GLU A 99 -8.15 -10.79 9.68
N ARG A 100 -8.39 -9.74 8.88
CA ARG A 100 -9.37 -8.68 9.19
C ARG A 100 -10.74 -8.87 8.54
N GLY A 101 -10.89 -9.85 7.64
CA GLY A 101 -12.18 -10.20 7.03
C GLY A 101 -12.72 -9.17 6.03
N LEU A 102 -11.89 -8.27 5.49
CA LEU A 102 -12.35 -7.33 4.46
C LEU A 102 -12.76 -8.08 3.19
N ASP A 103 -13.84 -7.62 2.54
CA ASP A 103 -14.20 -8.10 1.21
C ASP A 103 -13.02 -7.85 0.25
N ARG A 104 -12.58 -8.88 -0.45
CA ARG A 104 -11.53 -8.78 -1.48
C ARG A 104 -11.83 -7.71 -2.54
N ARG A 105 -13.10 -7.38 -2.79
CA ARG A 105 -13.53 -6.35 -3.74
C ARG A 105 -13.31 -4.93 -3.20
N ALA A 106 -13.20 -4.78 -1.88
CA ALA A 106 -12.88 -3.52 -1.22
C ALA A 106 -11.36 -3.26 -1.13
N VAL A 107 -10.52 -4.17 -1.62
CA VAL A 107 -9.06 -4.04 -1.59
C VAL A 107 -8.51 -3.90 -3.01
N THR A 108 -8.14 -2.68 -3.40
CA THR A 108 -7.34 -2.42 -4.59
C THR A 108 -5.87 -2.50 -4.22
N PHE A 109 -5.09 -3.22 -5.01
CA PHE A 109 -3.67 -3.42 -4.73
C PHE A 109 -2.88 -3.55 -6.01
N THR A 110 -1.62 -3.09 -5.99
CA THR A 110 -0.71 -3.25 -7.14
C THR A 110 0.74 -3.30 -6.70
N GLY A 111 1.53 -4.22 -7.24
CA GLY A 111 2.97 -4.27 -7.00
C GLY A 111 3.69 -3.41 -8.03
N TYR A 112 4.27 -2.28 -7.62
CA TYR A 112 5.02 -1.38 -8.52
C TYR A 112 6.41 -1.90 -8.84
N TRP A 113 7.03 -2.59 -7.88
CA TRP A 113 8.35 -3.17 -8.05
C TRP A 113 8.45 -4.45 -7.21
N ARG A 114 9.49 -5.25 -7.45
CA ARG A 114 9.77 -6.44 -6.65
C ARG A 114 11.26 -6.54 -6.43
N ARG A 115 11.66 -6.78 -5.18
CA ARG A 115 13.09 -6.94 -4.89
C ARG A 115 13.66 -8.13 -5.65
N GLY A 116 14.81 -7.92 -6.29
CA GLY A 116 15.51 -8.97 -7.04
C GLY A 116 14.90 -9.26 -8.42
N ALA A 117 14.02 -8.39 -8.91
CA ALA A 117 13.48 -8.45 -10.28
C ALA A 117 13.62 -7.09 -10.95
N THR A 118 13.86 -7.09 -12.25
CA THR A 118 13.81 -5.86 -13.06
C THR A 118 12.37 -5.55 -13.49
N GLU A 119 12.18 -4.39 -14.11
CA GLU A 119 10.90 -4.05 -14.73
C GLU A 119 10.55 -5.03 -15.87
N GLU A 120 11.53 -5.44 -16.67
CA GLU A 120 11.33 -6.42 -17.74
C GLU A 120 10.87 -7.77 -17.22
N ASP A 121 11.43 -8.24 -16.09
CA ASP A 121 10.97 -9.48 -15.44
C ASP A 121 9.48 -9.38 -15.06
N LEU A 122 9.07 -8.23 -14.51
CA LEU A 122 7.68 -7.99 -14.11
C LEU A 122 6.73 -7.91 -15.31
N ILE A 123 7.14 -7.22 -16.39
CA ILE A 123 6.37 -7.14 -17.63
C ILE A 123 6.21 -8.53 -18.25
N ALA A 124 7.28 -9.34 -18.26
CA ALA A 124 7.24 -10.70 -18.77
C ALA A 124 6.27 -11.59 -17.97
N GLU A 125 6.32 -11.53 -16.63
CA GLU A 125 5.39 -12.24 -15.74
C GLU A 125 3.93 -11.81 -15.94
N LEU A 126 3.67 -10.51 -16.05
CA LEU A 126 2.32 -9.98 -16.31
C LEU A 126 1.80 -10.46 -17.66
N THR A 127 2.61 -10.35 -18.72
CA THR A 127 2.24 -10.80 -20.07
C THR A 127 1.93 -12.29 -20.08
N ALA A 128 2.76 -13.10 -19.41
CA ALA A 128 2.53 -14.53 -19.29
C ALA A 128 1.26 -14.87 -18.49
N GLY A 129 1.00 -14.19 -17.38
CA GLY A 129 -0.20 -14.42 -16.55
C GLY A 129 -1.51 -13.95 -17.19
N THR A 130 -1.45 -12.91 -18.03
CA THR A 130 -2.62 -12.43 -18.78
C THR A 130 -3.00 -13.42 -19.89
N ALA A 131 -2.01 -14.04 -20.54
CA ALA A 131 -2.24 -15.10 -21.52
C ALA A 131 -2.94 -16.32 -20.90
N THR A 132 -2.51 -16.75 -19.71
CA THR A 132 -3.15 -17.88 -18.99
C THR A 132 -4.57 -17.57 -18.50
N SER A 133 -4.92 -16.29 -18.30
CA SER A 133 -6.26 -15.89 -17.82
C SER A 133 -7.28 -15.68 -18.95
N GLN A 134 -6.87 -15.76 -20.22
CA GLN A 134 -7.78 -15.69 -21.39
C GLN A 134 -8.23 -17.06 -21.91
N GLU A 135 -7.72 -18.17 -21.38
CA GLU A 135 -8.04 -19.53 -21.81
C GLU A 135 -9.04 -20.28 -20.91
N ASP A 136 -9.57 -19.65 -19.85
CA ASP A 136 -10.57 -20.21 -18.91
C ASP A 136 -11.96 -19.56 -19.03
#